data_AF-W2QDP3-F1
#
_entry.id   AF-W2QDP3-F1
#
_cell.length_a   1.000
_cell.length_b   1.000
_cell.length_c   1.000
_cell.angle_alpha   90.00
_cell.angle_beta   90.00
_cell.angle_gamma   90.00
#
_symmetry.space_group_name_H-M   'P 1'
#
loop_
_entity.id
_entity.type
_entity.pdbx_description
1 polymer ?
#
loop_
_entity_poly.entity_id
_entity_poly.type
_entity_poly.pdbx_seq_one_letter_code
_entity_poly.pdbx_strand_id
1 'polypeptide(L)'
;MATQNYTNARIASFYYTDVVDAFEETVEGLFRCRCGTLRRQGPRTGYSNLIQHVRSQHPDYADVMREADDGRGTLQAWIRQRARDVHGYTTLAPISVETLHAAMEGVTLAVEAKIKEEMPD
;
A
#
# COMPACT_ATOMS: atom_id res chain seq x y z
N MET A 1 -2.03 -12.33 -27.75
CA MET A 1 -1.72 -12.16 -26.32
C MET A 1 -2.77 -11.23 -25.74
N ALA A 2 -3.47 -11.62 -24.67
CA ALA A 2 -4.51 -10.79 -24.09
C ALA A 2 -3.88 -9.56 -23.42
N THR A 3 -4.21 -8.37 -23.90
CA THR A 3 -3.89 -7.11 -23.25
C THR A 3 -4.61 -7.08 -21.91
N GLN A 4 -3.89 -7.30 -20.81
CA GLN A 4 -4.47 -7.14 -19.48
C GLN A 4 -4.77 -5.65 -19.25
N ASN A 5 -6.06 -5.30 -19.24
CA ASN A 5 -6.51 -3.95 -18.97
C ASN A 5 -6.55 -3.68 -17.45
N TYR A 6 -5.40 -3.33 -16.89
CA TYR A 6 -5.32 -2.86 -15.51
C TYR A 6 -6.06 -1.53 -15.34
N THR A 7 -6.78 -1.38 -14.22
CA THR A 7 -7.43 -0.10 -13.90
C THR A 7 -6.38 0.97 -13.61
N ASN A 8 -6.73 2.24 -13.83
CA ASN A 8 -5.81 3.36 -13.55
C ASN A 8 -5.38 3.38 -12.07
N ALA A 9 -6.27 3.03 -11.14
CA ALA A 9 -5.92 2.90 -9.73
C ALA A 9 -4.84 1.82 -9.52
N ARG A 10 -4.96 0.66 -10.17
CA ARG A 10 -3.98 -0.43 -10.07
C ARG A 10 -2.62 -0.03 -10.61
N ILE A 11 -2.59 0.63 -11.77
CA ILE A 11 -1.36 1.12 -12.38
C ILE A 11 -0.69 2.15 -11.47
N ALA A 12 -1.47 3.07 -10.90
CA ALA A 12 -0.97 4.09 -9.98
C ALA A 12 -0.34 3.46 -8.73
N SER A 13 -1.04 2.54 -8.05
CA SER A 13 -0.51 1.83 -6.88
C SER A 13 0.75 1.01 -7.17
N PHE A 14 0.94 0.54 -8.41
CA PHE A 14 2.13 -0.24 -8.77
C PHE A 14 3.36 0.63 -9.05
N TYR A 15 3.16 1.75 -9.75
CA TYR A 15 4.25 2.61 -10.21
C TYR A 15 4.63 3.73 -9.25
N TYR A 16 3.73 4.09 -8.34
CA TYR A 16 3.95 5.21 -7.43
C TYR A 16 4.02 4.76 -5.98
N THR A 17 4.78 5.52 -5.19
CA THR A 17 4.84 5.42 -3.73
C THR A 17 4.61 6.81 -3.16
N ASP A 18 3.90 6.87 -2.05
CA ASP A 18 3.72 8.12 -1.30
C ASP A 18 5.08 8.70 -0.88
N VAL A 19 5.20 10.01 -0.95
CA VAL A 19 6.38 10.70 -0.44
C VAL A 19 6.13 11.01 1.02
N VAL A 20 7.02 10.53 1.88
CA VAL A 20 7.06 10.91 3.30
C VAL A 20 7.97 12.11 3.51
N ASP A 21 7.61 12.96 4.46
CA ASP A 21 8.41 14.11 4.87
C ASP A 21 9.44 13.74 5.96
N ALA A 22 10.05 14.76 6.58
CA ALA A 22 11.05 14.58 7.62
C ALA A 22 10.49 14.00 8.94
N PHE A 23 9.16 13.97 9.09
CA PHE A 23 8.44 13.45 10.24
C PHE A 23 7.77 12.10 9.96
N GLU A 24 8.13 11.45 8.84
CA GLU A 24 7.53 10.19 8.39
C GLU A 24 6.04 10.30 8.03
N GLU A 25 5.52 11.52 7.85
CA GLU A 25 4.14 11.76 7.45
C GLU A 25 4.00 11.82 5.92
N THR A 26 2.92 11.25 5.39
CA THR A 26 2.64 11.26 3.96
C THR A 26 2.30 12.68 3.47
N VAL A 27 3.06 13.17 2.49
CA VAL A 27 2.79 14.44 1.83
C VAL A 27 1.62 14.28 0.86
N GLU A 28 0.46 14.81 1.25
CA GLU A 28 -0.76 14.70 0.45
C GLU A 28 -0.58 15.17 -1.00
N GLY A 29 -1.01 14.31 -1.92
CA GLY A 29 -0.97 14.58 -3.35
C GLY A 29 0.42 14.58 -3.97
N LEU A 30 1.49 14.21 -3.24
CA LEU A 30 2.83 14.07 -3.80
C LEU A 30 3.26 12.60 -3.87
N PHE A 31 3.55 12.14 -5.08
CA PHE A 31 3.87 10.75 -5.36
C PHE A 31 5.22 10.64 -6.05
N ARG A 32 6.00 9.63 -5.68
CA ARG A 32 7.26 9.27 -6.34
C ARG A 32 7.03 8.08 -7.25
N CYS A 33 7.29 8.27 -8.55
CA CYS A 33 7.29 7.17 -9.49
C CYS A 33 8.52 6.27 -9.30
N ARG A 34 8.44 5.01 -9.72
CA ARG A 34 9.55 4.05 -9.76
C ARG A 34 10.74 4.53 -10.59
N CYS A 35 10.54 5.38 -11.60
CA CYS A 35 11.63 6.04 -12.33
C CYS A 35 12.30 7.19 -11.56
N GLY A 36 11.85 7.48 -10.32
CA GLY A 36 12.34 8.57 -9.48
C GLY A 36 11.62 9.91 -9.71
N THR A 37 10.81 10.05 -10.76
CA THR A 37 10.09 11.30 -11.04
C THR A 37 9.01 11.57 -9.99
N LEU A 38 9.03 12.77 -9.40
CA LEU A 38 7.96 13.24 -8.53
C LEU A 38 6.78 13.75 -9.35
N ARG A 39 5.56 13.39 -8.95
CA ARG A 39 4.32 13.84 -9.56
C ARG A 39 3.36 14.33 -8.49
N ARG A 40 2.73 15.47 -8.75
CA ARG A 40 1.70 16.03 -7.89
C ARG A 40 0.31 15.78 -8.48
N GLN A 41 -0.62 15.31 -7.67
CA GLN A 41 -2.03 15.17 -7.99
C GLN A 41 -2.83 16.16 -7.15
N GLY A 42 -3.78 16.85 -7.78
CA GLY A 42 -4.70 17.73 -7.06
C GLY A 42 -5.78 16.92 -6.31
N PRO A 43 -6.33 17.44 -5.20
CA PRO A 43 -7.45 16.81 -4.50
C PRO A 43 -8.60 16.53 -5.48
N ARG A 44 -9.18 15.31 -5.44
CA ARG A 44 -10.29 14.86 -6.31
C ARG A 44 -9.99 14.89 -7.83
N THR A 45 -8.74 15.10 -8.24
CA THR A 45 -8.35 14.88 -9.63
C THR A 45 -8.06 13.38 -9.83
N GLY A 46 -8.66 12.77 -10.85
CA GLY A 46 -8.44 11.35 -11.13
C GLY A 46 -6.97 11.01 -11.46
N TYR A 47 -6.70 9.74 -11.74
CA TYR A 47 -5.36 9.23 -12.04
C TYR A 47 -4.77 9.66 -13.40
N SER A 48 -5.47 10.48 -14.19
CA SER A 48 -5.14 10.75 -15.60
C SER A 48 -3.71 11.27 -15.79
N ASN A 49 -3.25 12.18 -14.94
CA ASN A 49 -1.90 12.73 -14.99
C ASN A 49 -0.82 11.67 -14.65
N LEU A 50 -1.07 10.83 -13.64
CA LEU A 50 -0.17 9.76 -13.21
C LEU A 50 -0.06 8.69 -14.28
N ILE A 51 -1.17 8.31 -14.91
CA ILE A 51 -1.20 7.28 -15.95
C ILE A 51 -0.61 7.77 -17.26
N GLN A 52 -0.82 9.04 -17.61
CA GLN A 52 -0.16 9.63 -18.77
C GLN A 52 1.37 9.56 -18.63
N HIS A 53 1.89 9.85 -17.44
CA HIS A 53 3.32 9.68 -17.16
C HIS A 53 3.77 8.22 -17.32
N VAL A 54 3.02 7.26 -16.75
CA VAL A 54 3.37 5.84 -16.86
C VAL A 54 3.39 5.39 -18.31
N ARG A 55 2.36 5.72 -19.10
CA ARG A 55 2.31 5.36 -20.53
C ARG A 55 3.45 5.99 -21.35
N SER A 56 3.93 7.16 -20.95
CA SER A 56 5.02 7.87 -21.66
C SER A 56 6.41 7.35 -21.26
N GLN A 57 6.65 7.10 -19.97
CA GLN A 57 7.97 6.75 -19.44
C GLN A 57 8.18 5.25 -19.25
N HIS A 58 7.09 4.47 -19.25
CA HIS A 58 7.07 3.02 -19.08
C HIS A 58 6.19 2.39 -20.18
N PRO A 59 6.63 2.39 -21.45
CA PRO A 59 5.84 1.84 -22.55
C PRO A 59 5.54 0.34 -22.38
N ASP A 60 6.41 -0.37 -21.66
CA ASP A 60 6.34 -1.78 -21.29
C ASP A 60 5.54 -2.05 -20.00
N TYR A 61 4.82 -1.04 -19.47
CA TYR A 61 4.23 -1.16 -18.13
C TYR A 61 3.28 -2.34 -17.95
N ALA A 62 2.57 -2.72 -19.01
CA ALA A 62 1.61 -3.81 -18.99
C ALA A 62 2.29 -5.18 -18.84
N ASP A 63 3.43 -5.39 -19.47
CA ASP A 63 4.20 -6.63 -19.37
C ASP A 63 4.84 -6.75 -17.99
N VAL A 64 5.45 -5.67 -17.48
CA VAL A 64 6.05 -5.63 -16.14
C VAL A 64 5.03 -5.93 -15.05
N MET A 65 3.82 -5.37 -15.15
CA MET A 65 2.76 -5.66 -14.18
C MET A 65 2.23 -7.08 -14.34
N ARG A 66 2.15 -7.62 -15.56
CA ARG A 66 1.75 -9.01 -15.80
C ARG A 66 2.73 -10.00 -15.16
N GLU A 67 4.02 -9.73 -15.27
CA GLU A 67 5.06 -10.54 -14.63
C GLU A 67 4.94 -10.48 -13.09
N ALA A 68 4.73 -9.29 -12.54
CA ALA A 68 4.55 -9.11 -11.09
C ALA A 68 3.25 -9.71 -10.54
N ASP A 69 2.24 -9.87 -11.41
CA ASP A 69 0.94 -10.41 -11.08
C ASP A 69 0.93 -11.95 -10.95
N ASP A 70 2.01 -12.61 -11.39
CA ASP A 70 2.14 -14.08 -11.39
C ASP A 70 0.96 -14.76 -12.12
N GLY A 71 0.36 -14.05 -13.08
CA GLY A 71 -0.83 -14.48 -13.84
C GLY A 71 -2.14 -14.58 -13.05
N ARG A 72 -2.20 -14.16 -11.77
CA ARG A 72 -3.37 -14.32 -10.89
C ARG A 72 -4.35 -13.14 -10.89
N GLY A 73 -4.05 -12.02 -11.53
CA GLY A 73 -4.91 -10.83 -11.58
C GLY A 73 -4.97 -10.00 -10.29
N THR A 74 -4.10 -10.27 -9.31
CA THR A 74 -4.17 -9.68 -7.97
C THR A 74 -2.95 -8.90 -7.50
N LEU A 75 -1.78 -8.93 -8.15
CA LEU A 75 -0.53 -8.25 -7.69
C LEU A 75 -0.18 -8.47 -6.19
N GLN A 76 -0.83 -9.40 -5.49
CA GLN A 76 -0.78 -9.51 -4.03
C GLN A 76 0.62 -9.90 -3.53
N ALA A 77 1.28 -10.80 -4.26
CA ALA A 77 2.65 -11.19 -3.96
C ALA A 77 3.61 -9.99 -4.04
N TRP A 78 3.46 -9.16 -5.08
CA TRP A 78 4.22 -7.93 -5.23
C TRP A 78 3.90 -6.91 -4.12
N ILE A 79 2.61 -6.68 -3.78
CA ILE A 79 2.22 -5.76 -2.69
C ILE A 79 2.85 -6.20 -1.36
N ARG A 80 2.81 -7.49 -1.04
CA ARG A 80 3.43 -8.03 0.18
C ARG A 80 4.95 -7.88 0.19
N GLN A 81 5.61 -8.04 -0.96
CA GLN A 81 7.05 -7.80 -1.05
C GLN A 81 7.36 -6.32 -0.87
N ARG A 82 6.61 -5.44 -1.54
CA ARG A 82 6.81 -3.99 -1.45
C ARG A 82 6.56 -3.44 -0.05
N ALA A 83 5.54 -3.94 0.64
CA ALA A 83 5.24 -3.57 2.03
C ALA A 83 6.38 -3.96 2.98
N ARG A 84 7.04 -5.11 2.74
CA ARG A 84 8.25 -5.51 3.47
C ARG A 84 9.41 -4.55 3.22
N ASP A 85 9.66 -4.20 1.96
CA ASP A 85 10.77 -3.31 1.59
C ASP A 85 10.59 -1.88 2.12
N VAL A 86 9.35 -1.37 2.15
CA VAL A 86 9.04 0.01 2.58
C VAL A 86 8.93 0.12 4.09
N HIS A 87 8.26 -0.81 4.76
CA HIS A 87 7.93 -0.68 6.18
C HIS A 87 8.78 -1.57 7.10
N GLY A 88 9.68 -2.40 6.57
CA GLY A 88 10.61 -3.21 7.36
C GLY A 88 10.00 -4.32 8.25
N TYR A 89 8.68 -4.34 8.47
CA TYR A 89 8.03 -5.11 9.55
C TYR A 89 6.93 -6.10 9.15
N THR A 90 6.87 -6.60 7.91
CA THR A 90 5.80 -7.56 7.54
C THR A 90 6.32 -8.88 6.99
N THR A 91 7.12 -9.59 7.78
CA THR A 91 7.15 -11.07 7.73
C THR A 91 5.87 -11.70 8.29
N LEU A 92 5.00 -10.89 8.92
CA LEU A 92 3.69 -11.33 9.40
C LEU A 92 2.79 -11.68 8.22
N ALA A 93 2.16 -12.86 8.29
CA ALA A 93 1.08 -13.20 7.39
C ALA A 93 -0.04 -12.14 7.54
N PRO A 94 -0.71 -11.76 6.44
CA PRO A 94 -1.86 -10.87 6.54
C PRO A 94 -2.90 -11.53 7.47
N ILE A 95 -3.19 -10.86 8.58
CA ILE A 95 -4.28 -11.23 9.49
C ILE A 95 -5.56 -10.55 9.02
N SER A 96 -6.71 -11.16 9.29
CA SER A 96 -7.99 -10.53 9.01
C SER A 96 -8.23 -9.34 9.96
N VAL A 97 -9.03 -8.37 9.54
CA VAL A 97 -9.38 -7.20 10.38
C VAL A 97 -10.09 -7.66 11.65
N GLU A 98 -10.93 -8.69 11.54
CA GLU A 98 -11.65 -9.29 12.66
C GLU A 98 -10.69 -9.91 13.68
N THR A 99 -9.61 -10.56 13.19
CA THR A 99 -8.58 -11.16 14.03
C THR A 99 -7.77 -10.09 14.76
N LEU A 100 -7.43 -9.00 14.07
CA LEU A 100 -6.77 -7.86 14.69
C LEU A 100 -7.65 -7.23 15.79
N HIS A 101 -8.94 -7.04 15.51
CA HIS A 101 -9.89 -6.46 16.46
C HIS A 101 -10.05 -7.33 17.70
N ALA A 102 -10.21 -8.64 17.53
CA ALA A 102 -10.29 -9.59 18.64
C ALA A 102 -9.01 -9.61 19.49
N ALA A 103 -7.83 -9.52 18.86
CA ALA A 103 -6.56 -9.45 19.59
C ALA A 103 -6.45 -8.15 20.40
N MET A 104 -6.84 -7.01 19.83
CA MET A 104 -6.86 -5.72 20.52
C MET A 104 -7.85 -5.73 21.69
N GLU A 105 -9.05 -6.29 21.50
CA GLU A 105 -10.05 -6.44 22.57
C GLU A 105 -9.54 -7.30 23.72
N GLY A 106 -8.85 -8.41 23.41
CA GLY A 106 -8.22 -9.25 24.43
C GLY A 106 -7.14 -8.52 25.24
N VAL A 107 -6.33 -7.67 24.60
CA VAL A 107 -5.35 -6.82 25.29
C VAL A 107 -6.04 -5.81 26.20
N THR A 108 -7.10 -5.15 25.73
CA THR A 108 -7.89 -4.19 26.53
C THR A 108 -8.44 -4.84 27.79
N LEU A 109 -9.09 -6.00 27.67
CA LEU A 109 -9.65 -6.73 28.81
C LEU A 109 -8.56 -7.16 29.81
N ALA A 110 -7.39 -7.59 29.31
CA ALA A 110 -6.27 -7.97 30.16
C ALA A 110 -5.71 -6.77 30.95
N VAL A 111 -5.64 -5.60 30.31
CA VAL A 111 -5.23 -4.34 30.97
C VAL A 111 -6.26 -3.93 32.02
N GLU A 112 -7.55 -3.97 31.71
CA GLU A 112 -8.62 -3.65 32.65
C GLU A 112 -8.62 -4.57 33.88
N ALA A 113 -8.43 -5.87 33.67
CA ALA A 113 -8.29 -6.83 34.76
C ALA A 113 -7.09 -6.50 35.66
N LYS A 114 -5.95 -6.15 35.07
CA LYS A 114 -4.75 -5.77 35.83
C LYS A 114 -4.94 -4.47 36.61
N ILE A 115 -5.59 -3.47 36.03
CA ILE A 115 -5.92 -2.22 36.74
C ILE A 115 -6.80 -2.51 37.96
N LYS A 116 -7.77 -3.41 37.83
CA LYS A 116 -8.65 -3.82 38.94
C LYS A 116 -7.91 -4.57 40.05
N GLU A 117 -6.91 -5.39 39.72
CA GLU A 117 -6.07 -6.06 40.72
C GLU A 117 -5.22 -5.05 41.53
N GLU A 118 -4.73 -3.99 40.89
CA GLU A 118 -3.86 -2.99 41.52
C GLU A 118 -4.64 -1.92 42.32
N MET A 119 -5.95 -1.80 42.11
CA MET A 119 -6.84 -0.89 42.84
C MET A 119 -8.03 -1.64 43.46
N PRO A 120 -7.84 -2.39 44.56
CA PRO A 120 -8.96 -2.94 45.31
C PRO A 120 -9.76 -1.80 45.98
N ASP A 121 -11.08 -1.97 46.05
CA ASP A 121 -12.05 -1.03 46.65
C ASP A 121 -11.66 -0.59 48.08
#